data_AF-A0AAJ0IVT7-F1
#
_entry.id   AF-A0AAJ0IVT7-F1
#
_cell.length_a   1.000
_cell.length_b   1.000
_cell.length_c   1.000
_cell.angle_alpha   90.00
_cell.angle_beta   90.00
_cell.angle_gamma   90.00
#
_symmetry.space_group_name_H-M   'P 1'
#
loop_
_entity.id
_entity.type
_entity.pdbx_description
1 polymer ?
#
loop_
_entity_poly.entity_id
_entity_poly.type
_entity_poly.pdbx_seq_one_letter_code
_entity_poly.pdbx_strand_id
1 'polypeptide(L)'
;AAAPAATAAPTPPAAATTRLSRTERLDGFLRTRYGAKAGLAAQWNGEADGFKADSQVCAEQPVVVGEQVQQLLAVCHSLSDGGHGNPGLIDFFVLRGDGDSFKVVAEKLSDTFGSDGNPGSVDVLRLGSDFYGFIVHSFWMGQGLILESQDLVVPGPKGLVGAGSLRAHIDNSGALACDDDAREPDQTQAQCMAEAFDVDFTLDVDSSNAQARTWPLRIHEHGSDCGQTLDTTHVFALDPKSWTYPFPNALQREGCK
;
A
#
# COMPACT_ATOMS: atom_id res chain seq x y z
N ALA A 1 56.96 55.50 -12.72
CA ALA A 1 55.94 54.78 -13.51
C ALA A 1 56.03 53.29 -13.17
N ALA A 2 54.91 52.67 -12.80
CA ALA A 2 54.85 51.34 -12.21
C ALA A 2 54.84 50.22 -13.27
N ALA A 3 55.39 49.06 -12.90
CA ALA A 3 55.48 47.85 -13.73
C ALA A 3 54.09 47.17 -13.92
N PRO A 4 53.86 46.43 -15.01
CA PRO A 4 52.57 45.81 -15.27
C PRO A 4 52.38 44.57 -14.38
N ALA A 5 51.20 44.45 -13.79
CA ALA A 5 50.80 43.29 -13.01
C ALA A 5 50.44 42.11 -13.94
N ALA A 6 50.98 40.93 -13.63
CA ALA A 6 50.65 39.70 -14.34
C ALA A 6 49.24 39.24 -13.94
N THR A 7 48.40 38.99 -14.95
CA THR A 7 47.06 38.42 -14.79
C THR A 7 47.16 36.96 -14.38
N ALA A 8 46.61 36.62 -13.21
CA ALA A 8 46.50 35.25 -12.76
C ALA A 8 45.51 34.46 -13.64
N ALA A 9 45.90 33.25 -14.03
CA ALA A 9 45.06 32.32 -14.80
C ALA A 9 43.86 31.84 -13.97
N PRO A 10 42.68 31.60 -14.59
CA PRO A 10 41.51 31.12 -13.89
C PRO A 10 41.73 29.72 -13.34
N THR A 11 41.32 29.51 -12.08
CA THR A 11 41.32 28.20 -11.43
C THR A 11 40.35 27.25 -12.15
N PRO A 12 40.72 25.99 -12.44
CA PRO A 12 39.80 25.03 -13.03
C PRO A 12 38.59 24.81 -12.09
N PRO A 13 37.38 24.59 -12.62
CA PRO A 13 36.25 24.22 -11.78
C PRO A 13 36.59 22.91 -11.06
N ALA A 14 36.29 22.84 -9.76
CA ALA A 14 36.37 21.60 -9.01
C ALA A 14 35.57 20.52 -9.73
N ALA A 15 36.18 19.37 -9.97
CA ALA A 15 35.50 18.22 -10.57
C ALA A 15 34.26 17.91 -9.72
N ALA A 16 33.07 18.00 -10.33
CA ALA A 16 31.85 17.55 -9.70
C ALA A 16 32.03 16.06 -9.38
N THR A 17 32.03 15.70 -8.10
CA THR A 17 31.90 14.31 -7.70
C THR A 17 30.54 13.83 -8.21
N THR A 18 30.56 12.96 -9.21
CA THR A 18 29.35 12.39 -9.79
C THR A 18 28.70 11.51 -8.72
N ARG A 19 27.70 12.05 -8.03
CA ARG A 19 26.88 11.26 -7.09
C ARG A 19 26.09 10.21 -7.86
N LEU A 20 25.93 9.04 -7.27
CA LEU A 20 25.08 8.00 -7.84
C LEU A 20 23.65 8.50 -8.02
N SER A 21 23.03 8.11 -9.13
CA SER A 21 21.61 8.39 -9.40
C SER A 21 20.72 7.76 -8.32
N ARG A 22 19.47 8.23 -8.22
CA ARG A 22 18.48 7.65 -7.29
C ARG A 22 18.31 6.15 -7.52
N THR A 23 18.23 5.75 -8.79
CA THR A 23 18.06 4.36 -9.21
C THR A 23 19.25 3.50 -8.79
N GLU A 24 20.48 3.94 -9.06
CA GLU A 24 21.69 3.20 -8.64
C GLU A 24 21.77 3.04 -7.12
N ARG A 25 21.38 4.08 -6.36
CA ARG A 25 21.32 4.02 -4.90
C ARG A 25 20.25 3.05 -4.40
N LEU A 26 19.08 3.00 -5.04
CA LEU A 26 18.01 2.05 -4.72
C LEU A 26 18.43 0.61 -5.03
N ASP A 27 19.00 0.36 -6.21
CA ASP A 27 19.55 -0.95 -6.57
C ASP A 27 20.62 -1.41 -5.59
N GLY A 28 21.53 -0.49 -5.20
CA GLY A 28 22.54 -0.74 -4.17
C GLY A 28 21.90 -1.13 -2.83
N PHE A 29 20.90 -0.37 -2.38
CA PHE A 29 20.15 -0.69 -1.16
C PHE A 29 19.52 -2.09 -1.21
N LEU A 30 18.81 -2.42 -2.30
CA LEU A 30 18.15 -3.72 -2.49
C LEU A 30 19.17 -4.86 -2.46
N ARG A 31 20.30 -4.71 -3.15
CA ARG A 31 21.36 -5.73 -3.19
C ARG A 31 22.02 -5.94 -1.83
N THR A 32 22.22 -4.87 -1.07
CA THR A 32 22.72 -4.96 0.30
C THR A 32 21.70 -5.63 1.22
N ARG A 33 20.41 -5.33 1.06
CA ARG A 33 19.33 -5.81 1.94
C ARG A 33 18.91 -7.24 1.67
N TYR A 34 18.82 -7.64 0.40
CA TYR A 34 18.23 -8.92 -0.04
C TYR A 34 19.21 -9.79 -0.85
N GLY A 35 20.45 -9.34 -1.04
CA GLY A 35 21.50 -10.07 -1.75
C GLY A 35 21.66 -9.70 -3.22
N ALA A 36 22.73 -10.18 -3.84
CA ALA A 36 23.22 -9.69 -5.13
C ALA A 36 22.26 -9.85 -6.33
N LYS A 37 21.23 -10.70 -6.20
CA LYS A 37 20.20 -10.91 -7.23
C LYS A 37 19.04 -9.93 -7.15
N ALA A 38 18.87 -9.25 -6.01
CA ALA A 38 17.82 -8.25 -5.85
C ALA A 38 18.11 -7.02 -6.70
N GLY A 39 17.05 -6.38 -7.18
CA GLY A 39 17.16 -5.19 -8.00
C GLY A 39 15.81 -4.54 -8.25
N LEU A 40 15.83 -3.29 -8.69
CA LEU A 40 14.64 -2.47 -8.83
C LEU A 40 13.73 -2.94 -9.97
N ALA A 41 14.31 -3.47 -11.05
CA ALA A 41 13.60 -3.81 -12.29
C ALA A 41 13.34 -5.31 -12.48
N ALA A 42 13.72 -6.16 -11.53
CA ALA A 42 13.66 -7.61 -11.68
C ALA A 42 13.09 -8.26 -10.42
N GLN A 43 12.29 -9.30 -10.61
CA GLN A 43 11.95 -10.24 -9.55
C GLN A 43 13.19 -11.07 -9.17
N TRP A 44 13.33 -11.42 -7.91
CA TRP A 44 14.37 -12.32 -7.42
C TRP A 44 13.79 -13.40 -6.51
N ASN A 45 14.41 -14.58 -6.57
CA ASN A 45 14.12 -15.68 -5.67
C ASN A 45 15.00 -15.56 -4.41
N GLY A 46 14.42 -15.81 -3.24
CA GLY A 46 15.14 -15.77 -1.97
C GLY A 46 14.31 -16.32 -0.82
N GLU A 47 14.58 -15.81 0.38
CA GLU A 47 13.81 -16.10 1.57
C GLU A 47 13.30 -14.79 2.19
N ALA A 48 12.06 -14.82 2.68
CA ALA A 48 11.44 -13.75 3.46
C ALA A 48 10.82 -14.38 4.72
N ASP A 49 11.21 -13.88 5.90
CA ASP A 49 10.81 -14.43 7.20
C ASP A 49 11.00 -15.95 7.37
N GLY A 50 12.03 -16.52 6.73
CA GLY A 50 12.32 -17.95 6.74
C GLY A 50 11.49 -18.79 5.76
N PHE A 51 10.64 -18.17 4.95
CA PHE A 51 9.88 -18.82 3.87
C PHE A 51 10.55 -18.56 2.53
N LYS A 52 10.47 -19.54 1.62
CA LYS A 52 10.86 -19.33 0.23
C LYS A 52 9.93 -18.31 -0.41
N ALA A 53 10.53 -17.31 -1.05
CA ALA A 53 9.78 -16.19 -1.60
C ALA A 53 10.29 -15.78 -2.99
N ASP A 54 9.33 -15.51 -3.86
CA ASP A 54 9.49 -14.71 -5.06
C ASP A 54 9.25 -13.24 -4.70
N SER A 55 10.31 -12.46 -4.79
CA SER A 55 10.36 -11.09 -4.26
C SER A 55 10.51 -10.06 -5.37
N GLN A 56 9.85 -8.92 -5.23
CA GLN A 56 9.97 -7.80 -6.16
C GLN A 56 9.72 -6.47 -5.46
N VAL A 57 10.24 -5.38 -6.03
CA VAL A 57 9.78 -4.03 -5.66
C VAL A 57 8.39 -3.83 -6.23
N CYS A 58 7.38 -3.69 -5.37
CA CYS A 58 5.99 -3.49 -5.79
C CYS A 58 5.54 -2.03 -5.76
N ALA A 59 6.20 -1.18 -4.97
CA ALA A 59 5.99 0.26 -5.02
C ALA A 59 7.26 1.03 -4.67
N GLU A 60 7.54 2.11 -5.38
CA GLU A 60 8.59 3.06 -5.02
C GLU A 60 8.19 4.48 -5.43
N GLN A 61 8.41 5.46 -4.55
CA GLN A 61 8.21 6.86 -4.91
C GLN A 61 9.09 7.80 -4.07
N PRO A 62 9.78 8.77 -4.68
CA PRO A 62 10.35 9.89 -3.96
C PRO A 62 9.23 10.83 -3.52
N VAL A 63 9.22 11.21 -2.24
CA VAL A 63 8.23 12.10 -1.65
C VAL A 63 8.92 13.25 -0.94
N VAL A 64 8.21 14.38 -0.83
CA VAL A 64 8.70 15.56 -0.11
C VAL A 64 7.98 15.65 1.22
N VAL A 65 8.73 15.53 2.32
CA VAL A 65 8.24 15.64 3.70
C VAL A 65 8.94 16.83 4.35
N GLY A 66 8.21 17.92 4.59
CA GLY A 66 8.78 19.22 4.91
C GLY A 66 9.77 19.67 3.82
N GLU A 67 11.02 19.89 4.20
CA GLU A 67 12.11 20.27 3.28
C GLU A 67 12.97 19.08 2.82
N GLN A 68 12.61 17.86 3.22
CA GLN A 68 13.42 16.67 2.99
C GLN A 68 12.79 15.79 1.91
N VAL A 69 13.61 15.33 0.97
CA VAL A 69 13.22 14.26 0.05
C VAL A 69 13.44 12.92 0.76
N GLN A 70 12.37 12.15 0.85
CA GLN A 70 12.38 10.76 1.32
C GLN A 70 12.02 9.84 0.16
N GLN A 71 12.36 8.57 0.29
CA GLN A 71 12.03 7.54 -0.69
C GLN A 71 11.19 6.49 0.02
N LEU A 72 9.93 6.36 -0.39
CA LEU A 72 9.06 5.26 0.00
C LEU A 72 9.39 4.07 -0.89
N LEU A 73 9.46 2.89 -0.30
CA LEU A 73 9.75 1.64 -0.97
C LEU A 73 8.95 0.52 -0.31
N ALA A 74 8.27 -0.29 -1.11
CA ALA A 74 7.65 -1.54 -0.69
C ALA A 74 8.23 -2.69 -1.50
N VAL A 75 8.61 -3.77 -0.81
CA VAL A 75 9.05 -5.04 -1.40
C VAL A 75 8.03 -6.09 -1.05
N CYS A 76 7.43 -6.68 -2.09
CA CYS A 76 6.42 -7.71 -1.95
C CYS A 76 7.07 -9.08 -2.12
N HIS A 77 6.66 -10.02 -1.27
CA HIS A 77 7.15 -11.39 -1.22
C HIS A 77 5.99 -12.36 -1.40
N SER A 78 5.93 -12.99 -2.57
CA SER A 78 5.00 -14.08 -2.85
C SER A 78 5.60 -15.40 -2.35
N LEU A 79 4.90 -16.09 -1.45
CA LEU A 79 5.39 -17.31 -0.81
C LEU A 79 4.99 -18.55 -1.63
N SER A 80 5.98 -19.36 -2.05
CA SER A 80 5.75 -20.50 -2.94
C SER A 80 4.92 -21.62 -2.33
N ASP A 81 4.93 -21.73 -1.00
CA ASP A 81 4.31 -22.82 -0.24
C ASP A 81 3.13 -22.31 0.63
N GLY A 82 2.55 -21.17 0.27
CA GLY A 82 1.37 -20.61 0.95
C GLY A 82 0.15 -21.51 0.74
N GLY A 83 -0.44 -22.03 1.83
CA GLY A 83 -1.77 -22.64 1.77
C GLY A 83 -2.83 -21.58 1.43
N HIS A 84 -4.05 -22.01 1.07
CA HIS A 84 -5.09 -21.10 0.58
C HIS A 84 -5.36 -19.87 1.47
N GLY A 85 -5.34 -20.06 2.79
CA GLY A 85 -5.54 -18.97 3.76
C GLY A 85 -4.27 -18.23 4.18
N ASN A 86 -3.10 -18.59 3.66
CA ASN A 86 -1.84 -18.00 4.09
C ASN A 86 -1.56 -16.71 3.29
N PRO A 87 -1.24 -15.59 3.96
CA PRO A 87 -0.91 -14.34 3.30
C PRO A 87 0.48 -14.38 2.67
N GLY A 88 0.74 -13.45 1.76
CA GLY A 88 2.10 -13.07 1.39
C GLY A 88 2.70 -12.08 2.40
N LEU A 89 3.93 -11.63 2.15
CA LEU A 89 4.62 -10.68 3.02
C LEU A 89 4.97 -9.38 2.27
N ILE A 90 4.96 -8.26 2.99
CA ILE A 90 5.42 -6.97 2.48
C ILE A 90 6.39 -6.34 3.48
N ASP A 91 7.54 -5.94 2.97
CA ASP A 91 8.48 -5.06 3.66
C ASP A 91 8.27 -3.61 3.19
N PHE A 92 8.03 -2.70 4.12
CA PHE A 92 7.89 -1.27 3.86
C PHE A 92 9.08 -0.50 4.41
N PHE A 93 9.55 0.49 3.66
CA PHE A 93 10.65 1.35 4.03
C PHE A 93 10.36 2.81 3.75
N VAL A 94 10.83 3.65 4.67
CA VAL A 94 11.07 5.08 4.45
C VAL A 94 12.57 5.29 4.46
N LEU A 95 13.13 5.68 3.32
CA LEU A 95 14.56 5.86 3.13
C LEU A 95 14.93 7.34 3.00
N ARG A 96 16.14 7.69 3.42
CA ARG A 96 16.74 9.02 3.22
C ARG A 96 18.08 8.86 2.53
N GLY A 97 18.39 9.75 1.58
CA GLY A 97 19.72 9.76 0.96
C GLY A 97 20.82 9.99 2.00
N ASP A 98 21.93 9.26 1.83
CA ASP A 98 23.14 9.38 2.65
C ASP A 98 24.37 9.23 1.75
N GLY A 99 24.83 10.34 1.17
CA GLY A 99 25.84 10.32 0.11
C GLY A 99 25.39 9.50 -1.09
N ASP A 100 26.17 8.46 -1.43
CA ASP A 100 25.93 7.52 -2.52
C ASP A 100 25.10 6.30 -2.08
N SER A 101 24.38 6.37 -0.95
CA SER A 101 23.50 5.30 -0.49
C SER A 101 22.16 5.83 0.05
N PHE A 102 21.32 4.91 0.54
CA PHE A 102 20.14 5.20 1.33
C PHE A 102 20.32 4.66 2.75
N LYS A 103 19.89 5.46 3.73
CA LYS A 103 19.69 5.00 5.12
C LYS A 103 18.21 4.79 5.40
N VAL A 104 17.90 3.77 6.20
CA VAL A 104 16.54 3.50 6.69
C VAL A 104 16.18 4.51 7.77
N VAL A 105 15.05 5.21 7.59
CA VAL A 105 14.46 6.12 8.58
C VAL A 105 13.40 5.41 9.39
N ALA A 106 12.57 4.60 8.72
CA ALA A 106 11.58 3.73 9.32
C ALA A 106 11.41 2.50 8.43
N GLU A 107 11.11 1.37 9.04
CA GLU A 107 10.77 0.14 8.34
C GLU A 107 9.67 -0.62 9.09
N LYS A 108 8.93 -1.44 8.36
CA LYS A 108 8.02 -2.44 8.89
C LYS A 108 8.14 -3.65 7.99
N LEU A 109 8.62 -4.74 8.56
CA LEU A 109 9.08 -5.92 7.83
C LEU A 109 8.11 -7.08 8.02
N SER A 110 8.05 -7.96 7.03
CA SER A 110 7.29 -9.21 7.03
C SER A 110 5.83 -9.03 7.42
N ASP A 111 5.21 -7.92 7.00
CA ASP A 111 3.79 -7.68 7.32
C ASP A 111 2.90 -8.46 6.36
N THR A 112 1.82 -9.03 6.87
CA THR A 112 1.04 -10.05 6.18
C THR A 112 -0.18 -9.48 5.47
N PHE A 113 -0.33 -9.75 4.17
CA PHE A 113 -1.48 -9.32 3.36
C PHE A 113 -1.92 -10.40 2.38
N GLY A 114 -3.16 -10.31 1.91
CA GLY A 114 -3.71 -11.20 0.88
C GLY A 114 -3.83 -12.66 1.29
N SER A 115 -3.81 -13.54 0.28
CA SER A 115 -4.06 -14.97 0.41
C SER A 115 -3.21 -15.77 -0.58
N ASP A 116 -3.21 -17.09 -0.46
CA ASP A 116 -2.48 -18.00 -1.36
C ASP A 116 -0.98 -17.67 -1.50
N GLY A 117 -0.37 -17.17 -0.42
CA GLY A 117 1.00 -16.69 -0.39
C GLY A 117 1.24 -15.38 -1.14
N ASN A 118 0.21 -14.74 -1.72
CA ASN A 118 0.31 -13.51 -2.49
C ASN A 118 -0.07 -12.29 -1.63
N PRO A 119 0.81 -11.28 -1.49
CA PRO A 119 0.51 -10.08 -0.70
C PRO A 119 -0.45 -9.10 -1.40
N GLY A 120 -0.73 -9.28 -2.69
CA GLY A 120 -1.49 -8.34 -3.50
C GLY A 120 -0.61 -7.27 -4.14
N SER A 121 -1.12 -6.04 -4.20
CA SER A 121 -0.43 -4.89 -4.81
C SER A 121 -0.33 -3.73 -3.83
N VAL A 122 0.62 -2.82 -4.07
CA VAL A 122 0.88 -1.68 -3.20
C VAL A 122 1.00 -0.42 -4.05
N ASP A 123 0.38 0.65 -3.59
CA ASP A 123 0.56 1.99 -4.13
C ASP A 123 1.05 2.96 -3.07
N VAL A 124 1.73 4.04 -3.50
CA VAL A 124 2.07 5.16 -2.63
C VAL A 124 0.96 6.20 -2.68
N LEU A 125 0.37 6.48 -1.52
CA LEU A 125 -0.75 7.40 -1.38
C LEU A 125 -0.31 8.71 -0.71
N ARG A 126 -0.63 9.84 -1.33
CA ARG A 126 -0.46 11.17 -0.72
C ARG A 126 -1.66 11.45 0.17
N LEU A 127 -1.44 11.49 1.47
CA LEU A 127 -2.46 11.62 2.53
C LEU A 127 -2.46 13.01 3.17
N GLY A 128 -1.76 13.99 2.59
CA GLY A 128 -1.62 15.33 3.12
C GLY A 128 -0.66 16.19 2.31
N SER A 129 -0.46 17.43 2.74
CA SER A 129 0.48 18.37 2.10
C SER A 129 1.88 17.79 1.99
N ASP A 130 2.35 17.10 3.02
CA ASP A 130 3.67 16.48 3.13
C ASP A 130 3.61 15.15 3.92
N PHE A 131 2.45 14.50 3.88
CA PHE A 131 2.18 13.21 4.53
C PHE A 131 1.83 12.18 3.47
N TYR A 132 2.57 11.08 3.46
CA TYR A 132 2.47 10.00 2.48
C TYR A 132 2.46 8.66 3.20
N GLY A 133 1.83 7.66 2.61
CA GLY A 133 1.83 6.29 3.09
C GLY A 133 1.73 5.30 1.94
N PHE A 134 1.50 4.04 2.31
CA PHE A 134 1.20 2.96 1.39
C PHE A 134 -0.27 2.59 1.54
N ILE A 135 -0.89 2.21 0.42
CA ILE A 135 -2.16 1.49 0.40
C ILE A 135 -1.89 0.13 -0.21
N VAL A 136 -2.31 -0.93 0.47
CA VAL A 136 -2.17 -2.32 0.02
C VAL A 136 -3.53 -2.79 -0.44
N HIS A 137 -3.61 -3.25 -1.69
CA HIS A 137 -4.79 -3.89 -2.24
C HIS A 137 -4.58 -5.38 -2.26
N SER A 138 -5.44 -6.10 -1.55
CA SER A 138 -5.37 -7.55 -1.44
C SER A 138 -6.73 -8.20 -1.63
N PHE A 139 -6.73 -9.50 -1.91
CA PHE A 139 -7.93 -10.25 -2.27
C PHE A 139 -7.88 -11.61 -1.57
N TRP A 140 -9.06 -12.12 -1.24
CA TRP A 140 -9.30 -13.48 -0.81
C TRP A 140 -10.59 -13.98 -1.45
N MET A 141 -10.61 -15.25 -1.84
CA MET A 141 -11.82 -15.93 -2.29
C MET A 141 -11.91 -17.31 -1.65
N GLY A 142 -13.10 -17.66 -1.17
CA GLY A 142 -13.36 -18.97 -0.61
C GLY A 142 -14.83 -19.17 -0.26
N GLN A 143 -15.31 -20.40 -0.40
CA GLN A 143 -16.70 -20.76 -0.09
C GLN A 143 -17.75 -19.89 -0.81
N GLY A 144 -17.42 -19.41 -2.03
CA GLY A 144 -18.32 -18.57 -2.82
C GLY A 144 -18.35 -17.09 -2.41
N LEU A 145 -17.50 -16.68 -1.46
CA LEU A 145 -17.28 -15.29 -1.08
C LEU A 145 -16.04 -14.73 -1.77
N ILE A 146 -16.12 -13.47 -2.16
CA ILE A 146 -14.99 -12.63 -2.58
C ILE A 146 -14.83 -11.51 -1.56
N LEU A 147 -13.61 -11.30 -1.12
CA LEU A 147 -13.22 -10.23 -0.22
C LEU A 147 -12.02 -9.50 -0.79
N GLU A 148 -12.22 -8.28 -1.26
CA GLU A 148 -11.12 -7.37 -1.56
C GLU A 148 -10.92 -6.41 -0.40
N SER A 149 -9.67 -6.11 -0.06
CA SER A 149 -9.28 -5.25 1.06
C SER A 149 -8.35 -4.15 0.60
N GLN A 150 -8.42 -3.01 1.31
CA GLN A 150 -7.54 -1.86 1.17
C GLN A 150 -6.98 -1.50 2.54
N ASP A 151 -5.68 -1.73 2.73
CA ASP A 151 -5.00 -1.54 4.01
C ASP A 151 -4.02 -0.37 3.94
N LEU A 152 -4.10 0.56 4.89
CA LEU A 152 -3.23 1.72 4.95
C LEU A 152 -2.05 1.46 5.87
N VAL A 153 -0.83 1.76 5.41
CA VAL A 153 0.38 1.77 6.22
C VAL A 153 1.03 3.15 6.13
N VAL A 154 1.23 3.83 7.25
CA VAL A 154 1.72 5.23 7.25
C VAL A 154 2.89 5.43 8.21
N PRO A 155 3.75 6.45 7.99
CA PRO A 155 4.74 6.87 8.97
C PRO A 155 4.05 7.40 10.23
N GLY A 156 4.27 6.74 11.36
CA GLY A 156 3.81 7.13 12.68
C GLY A 156 4.93 7.57 13.62
N PRO A 157 4.59 7.96 14.86
CA PRO A 157 5.55 8.52 15.82
C PRO A 157 6.70 7.57 16.20
N LYS A 158 6.52 6.25 16.02
CA LYS A 158 7.47 5.20 16.41
C LYS A 158 7.96 4.36 15.22
N GLY A 159 7.68 4.77 13.99
CA GLY A 159 7.94 3.98 12.78
C GLY A 159 6.68 3.82 11.93
N LEU A 160 6.73 2.93 10.94
CA LEU A 160 5.58 2.64 10.09
C LEU A 160 4.51 1.86 10.88
N VAL A 161 3.24 2.24 10.72
CA VAL A 161 2.10 1.64 11.43
C VAL A 161 0.95 1.36 10.48
N GLY A 162 0.17 0.32 10.76
CA GLY A 162 -1.13 0.11 10.12
C GLY A 162 -2.08 1.22 10.56
N ALA A 163 -2.57 2.01 9.61
CA ALA A 163 -3.42 3.16 9.84
C ALA A 163 -4.91 2.87 9.66
N GLY A 164 -5.28 1.68 9.21
CA GLY A 164 -6.67 1.28 9.03
C GLY A 164 -6.81 0.26 7.90
N SER A 165 -7.90 -0.49 7.95
CA SER A 165 -8.28 -1.48 6.94
C SER A 165 -9.76 -1.32 6.63
N LEU A 166 -10.14 -1.50 5.37
CA LEU A 166 -11.52 -1.58 4.91
C LEU A 166 -11.60 -2.53 3.71
N ARG A 167 -12.80 -2.97 3.35
CA ARG A 167 -13.03 -3.65 2.09
C ARG A 167 -12.83 -2.69 0.92
N ALA A 168 -12.43 -3.23 -0.23
CA ALA A 168 -12.62 -2.62 -1.54
C ALA A 168 -13.91 -3.12 -2.17
N HIS A 169 -14.14 -4.42 -2.05
CA HIS A 169 -15.27 -5.12 -2.62
C HIS A 169 -15.63 -6.32 -1.72
N ILE A 170 -16.92 -6.64 -1.67
CA ILE A 170 -17.41 -7.86 -1.05
C ILE A 170 -18.63 -8.37 -1.80
N ASP A 171 -18.59 -9.65 -2.17
CA ASP A 171 -19.76 -10.35 -2.72
C ASP A 171 -19.85 -11.80 -2.24
N ASN A 172 -21.08 -12.32 -2.20
CA ASN A 172 -21.38 -13.73 -1.94
C ASN A 172 -22.09 -14.41 -3.12
N SER A 173 -21.93 -13.87 -4.33
CA SER A 173 -22.63 -14.36 -5.51
C SER A 173 -22.32 -15.83 -5.79
N GLY A 174 -21.09 -16.28 -5.49
CA GLY A 174 -20.68 -17.68 -5.65
C GLY A 174 -21.18 -18.62 -4.55
N ALA A 175 -21.69 -18.09 -3.44
CA ALA A 175 -22.24 -18.87 -2.32
C ALA A 175 -23.75 -19.09 -2.46
N LEU A 176 -24.41 -18.27 -3.29
CA LEU A 176 -25.86 -18.29 -3.47
C LEU A 176 -26.26 -18.97 -4.77
N ALA A 177 -27.11 -19.99 -4.65
CA ALA A 177 -27.74 -20.66 -5.77
C ALA A 177 -29.14 -20.04 -6.03
N CYS A 178 -29.17 -18.78 -6.46
CA CYS A 178 -30.43 -18.07 -6.70
C CYS A 178 -31.01 -18.29 -8.11
N ASP A 179 -30.53 -19.26 -8.87
CA ASP A 179 -31.15 -19.67 -10.14
C ASP A 179 -32.23 -20.74 -9.90
N ASP A 180 -33.23 -20.80 -10.78
CA ASP A 180 -34.42 -21.64 -10.56
C ASP A 180 -34.11 -23.15 -10.44
N ASP A 181 -33.00 -23.62 -11.02
CA ASP A 181 -32.61 -25.04 -11.02
C ASP A 181 -31.79 -25.45 -9.78
N ALA A 182 -31.22 -24.51 -9.03
CA ALA A 182 -30.39 -24.80 -7.85
C ALA A 182 -30.86 -24.12 -6.55
N ARG A 183 -31.92 -23.30 -6.60
CA ARG A 183 -32.59 -22.73 -5.44
C ARG A 183 -33.34 -23.80 -4.63
N GLU A 184 -33.42 -23.63 -3.31
CA GLU A 184 -34.20 -24.52 -2.44
C GLU A 184 -35.68 -24.57 -2.90
N PRO A 185 -36.34 -25.74 -2.90
CA PRO A 185 -37.65 -25.92 -3.54
C PRO A 185 -38.78 -25.00 -3.04
N ASP A 186 -38.67 -24.48 -1.83
CA ASP A 186 -39.63 -23.59 -1.17
C ASP A 186 -39.18 -22.12 -1.11
N GLN A 187 -37.95 -21.80 -1.51
CA GLN A 187 -37.43 -20.45 -1.54
C GLN A 187 -37.83 -19.76 -2.86
N THR A 188 -38.30 -18.53 -2.77
CA THR A 188 -38.56 -17.67 -3.95
C THR A 188 -37.29 -16.91 -4.35
N GLN A 189 -37.24 -16.40 -5.59
CA GLN A 189 -36.14 -15.54 -6.04
C GLN A 189 -35.88 -14.38 -5.09
N ALA A 190 -36.95 -13.70 -4.67
CA ALA A 190 -36.85 -12.55 -3.79
C ALA A 190 -36.29 -12.91 -2.41
N GLN A 191 -36.61 -14.11 -1.90
CA GLN A 191 -36.05 -14.60 -0.64
C GLN A 191 -34.57 -14.94 -0.76
N CYS A 192 -34.13 -15.54 -1.88
CA CYS A 192 -32.72 -15.81 -2.12
C CYS A 192 -31.90 -14.51 -2.28
N MET A 193 -32.40 -13.58 -3.09
CA MET A 193 -31.74 -12.28 -3.30
C MET A 193 -31.75 -11.37 -2.05
N ALA A 194 -32.58 -11.67 -1.06
CA ALA A 194 -32.54 -10.95 0.23
C ALA A 194 -31.30 -11.31 1.07
N GLU A 195 -30.59 -12.39 0.73
CA GLU A 195 -29.33 -12.80 1.37
C GLU A 195 -28.10 -12.39 0.54
N ALA A 196 -28.31 -11.86 -0.67
CA ALA A 196 -27.25 -11.45 -1.57
C ALA A 196 -26.66 -10.09 -1.18
N PHE A 197 -25.35 -10.00 -1.24
CA PHE A 197 -24.62 -8.74 -1.17
C PHE A 197 -23.54 -8.69 -2.25
N ASP A 198 -23.35 -7.48 -2.76
CA ASP A 198 -22.36 -7.09 -3.77
C ASP A 198 -22.14 -5.59 -3.51
N VAL A 199 -21.06 -5.28 -2.79
CA VAL A 199 -20.81 -3.94 -2.26
C VAL A 199 -19.37 -3.51 -2.52
N ASP A 200 -19.25 -2.34 -3.13
CA ASP A 200 -17.99 -1.65 -3.37
C ASP A 200 -17.76 -0.52 -2.36
N PHE A 201 -16.50 -0.31 -2.01
CA PHE A 201 -16.04 0.79 -1.17
C PHE A 201 -14.89 1.50 -1.88
N THR A 202 -15.18 2.65 -2.48
CA THR A 202 -14.16 3.46 -3.13
C THR A 202 -13.53 4.41 -2.11
N LEU A 203 -12.20 4.41 -2.01
CA LEU A 203 -11.44 5.32 -1.15
C LEU A 203 -10.91 6.50 -1.98
N ASP A 204 -11.28 7.70 -1.58
CA ASP A 204 -10.79 8.95 -2.13
C ASP A 204 -10.11 9.80 -1.05
N VAL A 205 -9.00 10.44 -1.41
CA VAL A 205 -8.33 11.40 -0.52
C VAL A 205 -8.93 12.79 -0.70
N ASP A 206 -9.48 13.37 0.37
CA ASP A 206 -10.04 14.73 0.35
C ASP A 206 -8.94 15.78 0.47
N SER A 207 -8.33 16.10 -0.66
CA SER A 207 -7.27 17.11 -0.79
C SER A 207 -7.78 18.55 -0.90
N SER A 208 -9.07 18.81 -0.59
CA SER A 208 -9.69 20.13 -0.72
C SER A 208 -8.96 21.22 0.09
N ASN A 209 -8.46 20.89 1.29
CA ASN A 209 -7.55 21.74 2.03
C ASN A 209 -6.08 21.38 1.74
N ALA A 210 -5.55 21.88 0.64
CA ALA A 210 -4.20 21.55 0.16
C ALA A 210 -3.05 21.84 1.17
N GLN A 211 -3.28 22.72 2.15
CA GLN A 211 -2.28 23.09 3.16
C GLN A 211 -2.34 22.23 4.43
N ALA A 212 -3.38 21.39 4.59
CA ALA A 212 -3.49 20.52 5.74
C ALA A 212 -2.39 19.43 5.69
N ARG A 213 -1.74 19.23 6.85
CA ARG A 213 -0.70 18.21 7.03
C ARG A 213 -1.23 16.81 6.79
N THR A 214 -2.49 16.57 7.14
CA THR A 214 -3.22 15.33 6.90
C THR A 214 -4.56 15.66 6.26
N TRP A 215 -4.99 14.84 5.32
CA TRP A 215 -6.25 14.95 4.62
C TRP A 215 -7.24 13.88 5.12
N PRO A 216 -8.53 14.20 5.25
CA PRO A 216 -9.54 13.19 5.47
C PRO A 216 -9.65 12.22 4.28
N LEU A 217 -10.14 11.02 4.55
CA LEU A 217 -10.49 10.03 3.55
C LEU A 217 -12.01 9.97 3.39
N ARG A 218 -12.46 9.96 2.14
CA ARG A 218 -13.86 9.76 1.75
C ARG A 218 -14.02 8.32 1.27
N ILE A 219 -14.95 7.60 1.89
CA ILE A 219 -15.28 6.24 1.47
C ILE A 219 -16.68 6.27 0.87
N HIS A 220 -16.80 5.92 -0.41
CA HIS A 220 -18.09 5.76 -1.09
C HIS A 220 -18.51 4.29 -1.08
N GLU A 221 -19.49 3.97 -0.24
CA GLU A 221 -20.12 2.65 -0.11
C GLU A 221 -21.31 2.59 -1.06
N HIS A 222 -21.27 1.69 -2.04
CA HIS A 222 -22.33 1.53 -3.03
C HIS A 222 -22.51 0.09 -3.47
N GLY A 223 -23.71 -0.24 -3.97
CA GLY A 223 -24.06 -1.58 -4.42
C GLY A 223 -25.36 -2.08 -3.78
N SER A 224 -25.44 -3.38 -3.54
CA SER A 224 -26.58 -4.03 -2.92
C SER A 224 -26.18 -4.82 -1.68
N ASP A 225 -26.93 -4.67 -0.60
CA ASP A 225 -26.70 -5.34 0.68
C ASP A 225 -28.02 -5.89 1.18
N CYS A 226 -28.22 -7.20 0.99
CA CYS A 226 -29.30 -7.98 1.55
C CYS A 226 -30.69 -7.38 1.29
N GLY A 227 -30.93 -7.11 0.00
CA GLY A 227 -32.17 -6.52 -0.52
C GLY A 227 -32.24 -4.99 -0.42
N GLN A 228 -31.22 -4.31 0.12
CA GLN A 228 -31.14 -2.85 0.17
C GLN A 228 -30.12 -2.31 -0.83
N THR A 229 -30.42 -1.18 -1.46
CA THR A 229 -29.44 -0.45 -2.26
C THR A 229 -28.65 0.49 -1.37
N LEU A 230 -27.32 0.48 -1.52
CA LEU A 230 -26.41 1.38 -0.83
C LEU A 230 -25.91 2.47 -1.78
N ASP A 231 -25.89 3.70 -1.27
CA ASP A 231 -25.22 4.85 -1.87
C ASP A 231 -24.93 5.85 -0.74
N THR A 232 -23.79 5.70 -0.10
CA THR A 232 -23.45 6.47 1.11
C THR A 232 -21.98 6.86 1.11
N THR A 233 -21.70 8.10 1.50
CA THR A 233 -20.33 8.58 1.67
C THR A 233 -20.01 8.77 3.14
N HIS A 234 -18.90 8.19 3.57
CA HIS A 234 -18.33 8.34 4.91
C HIS A 234 -17.06 9.21 4.84
N VAL A 235 -16.79 9.99 5.88
CA VAL A 235 -15.58 10.83 5.95
C VAL A 235 -14.83 10.53 7.25
N PHE A 236 -13.55 10.18 7.12
CA PHE A 236 -12.70 9.84 8.26
C PHE A 236 -11.44 10.70 8.26
N ALA A 237 -11.22 11.41 9.37
CA ALA A 237 -9.95 12.09 9.62
C ALA A 237 -9.00 11.16 10.39
N LEU A 238 -7.69 11.32 10.19
CA LEU A 238 -6.68 10.62 10.98
C LEU A 238 -6.80 11.04 12.44
N ASP A 239 -6.97 10.09 13.36
CA ASP A 239 -6.91 10.33 14.80
C ASP A 239 -5.43 10.44 15.23
N PRO A 240 -4.97 11.61 15.72
CA PRO A 240 -3.59 11.79 16.12
C PRO A 240 -3.19 11.02 17.39
N LYS A 241 -4.15 10.46 18.14
CA LYS A 241 -3.87 9.67 19.35
C LYS A 241 -3.52 8.22 19.02
N SER A 242 -4.34 7.58 18.18
CA SER A 242 -4.11 6.20 17.72
C SER A 242 -3.20 6.13 16.50
N TRP A 243 -3.08 7.24 15.77
CA TRP A 243 -2.44 7.31 14.46
C TRP A 243 -3.12 6.43 13.40
N THR A 244 -4.45 6.35 13.48
CA THR A 244 -5.30 5.56 12.58
C THR A 244 -6.46 6.38 12.04
N TYR A 245 -6.97 6.02 10.87
CA TYR A 245 -8.31 6.40 10.44
C TYR A 245 -9.31 5.49 11.16
N PRO A 246 -10.32 6.06 11.85
CA PRO A 246 -11.24 5.29 12.68
C PRO A 246 -12.34 4.64 11.81
N PHE A 247 -11.95 3.77 10.89
CA PHE A 247 -12.90 3.00 10.09
C PHE A 247 -13.68 2.05 10.99
N PRO A 248 -15.03 2.05 10.93
CA PRO A 248 -15.83 1.14 11.72
C PRO A 248 -15.74 -0.28 11.14
N ASN A 249 -15.88 -1.30 12.00
CA ASN A 249 -15.92 -2.72 11.58
C ASN A 249 -16.97 -3.00 10.49
N ALA A 250 -18.00 -2.17 10.41
CA ALA A 250 -19.01 -2.15 9.35
C ALA A 250 -18.41 -2.07 7.92
N LEU A 251 -17.22 -1.47 7.76
CA LEU A 251 -16.49 -1.40 6.49
C LEU A 251 -15.53 -2.59 6.27
N GLN A 252 -15.44 -3.52 7.21
CA GLN A 252 -14.65 -4.77 7.12
C GLN A 252 -15.55 -6.02 7.16
N ARG A 253 -16.86 -5.84 7.03
CA ARG A 253 -17.84 -6.93 7.16
C ARG A 253 -17.60 -8.06 6.17
N GLU A 254 -18.18 -9.22 6.50
CA GLU A 254 -18.17 -10.46 5.71
C GLU A 254 -19.60 -11.02 5.53
N GLY A 255 -20.61 -10.16 5.68
CA GLY A 255 -22.03 -10.53 5.60
C GLY A 255 -22.94 -9.31 5.66
N CYS A 256 -24.26 -9.55 5.68
CA CYS A 256 -25.28 -8.50 5.79
C CYS A 256 -25.08 -7.58 7.00
N LYS A 257 -25.53 -6.33 6.88
CA LYS A 257 -25.63 -5.36 7.98
C LYS A 257 -26.99 -5.33 8.67
#